data_AF-A0A7W3TMK3-F1
#
_entry.id   AF-A0A7W3TMK3-F1
#
_cell.length_a   1.000
_cell.length_b   1.000
_cell.length_c   1.000
_cell.angle_alpha   90.00
_cell.angle_beta   90.00
_cell.angle_gamma   90.00
#
_symmetry.space_group_name_H-M   'P 1'
#
loop_
_entity.id
_entity.type
_entity.pdbx_description
1 polymer ?
#
loop_
_entity_poly.entity_id
_entity_poly.type
_entity_poly.pdbx_seq_one_letter_code
_entity_poly.pdbx_strand_id
1 'polypeptide(L)'
;MASSPARAVMLTEDLRSALDRAVNQVNTLVLGKPREVRLAFVALLSDGHLLIEDLPGLGKTTLAHALAATLGLDFQRVQFTSDLLPADVVGVSVFDPQARNFEFHPGPVFTQVLLADEINRAPPRTQSALLEAMAEHQVTVDGTTHRLPSPFFVIATQNPVDLSGTYPLPDSQLDRFLLRLSLGYPGDLAERDLLAGVDRRELIARTRAELDQAQVLALRESAASVHASDALIQYVQALLARSRKHPGVRVGLSPRAGLALLRAARAHALLLGRQHVVPEDVQALFGSVAAHRLVADADGGSDEALAKSILHAVPVD
;
A
#
# COMPACT_ATOMS: atom_id res chain seq x y z
N MET A 1 -18.86 -4.64 33.30
CA MET A 1 -18.28 -3.28 33.27
C MET A 1 -18.20 -2.87 31.82
N ALA A 2 -19.16 -2.06 31.36
CA ALA A 2 -19.21 -1.61 29.97
C ALA A 2 -18.06 -0.62 29.73
N SER A 3 -17.17 -0.95 28.80
CA SER A 3 -16.15 -0.03 28.33
C SER A 3 -16.84 1.12 27.62
N SER A 4 -16.56 2.35 28.07
CA SER A 4 -16.97 3.57 27.39
C SER A 4 -16.50 3.51 25.92
N PRO A 5 -17.33 3.86 24.92
CA PRO A 5 -16.86 3.92 23.55
C PRO A 5 -15.75 4.97 23.47
N ALA A 6 -14.59 4.56 22.95
CA ALA A 6 -13.47 5.46 22.70
C ALA A 6 -14.00 6.67 21.92
N ARG A 7 -13.82 7.87 22.49
CA ARG A 7 -14.18 9.13 21.86
C ARG A 7 -13.51 9.14 20.48
N ALA A 8 -14.29 9.15 19.41
CA ALA A 8 -13.74 9.28 18.06
C ALA A 8 -12.81 10.50 18.07
N VAL A 9 -11.54 10.31 17.72
CA VAL A 9 -10.59 11.40 17.58
C VAL A 9 -11.12 12.22 16.40
N MET A 10 -11.81 13.32 16.71
CA MET A 10 -12.36 14.19 15.68
C MET A 10 -11.19 14.81 14.93
N LEU A 11 -11.12 14.52 13.62
CA LEU A 11 -10.17 15.15 12.71
C LEU A 11 -10.35 16.68 12.80
N THR A 12 -9.33 17.39 13.26
CA THR A 12 -9.37 18.86 13.33
C THR A 12 -9.42 19.44 11.91
N GLU A 13 -10.01 20.62 11.77
CA GLU A 13 -10.10 21.29 10.47
C GLU A 13 -8.71 21.60 9.87
N ASP A 14 -7.75 21.90 10.75
CA ASP A 14 -6.35 22.12 10.35
C ASP A 14 -5.72 20.85 9.76
N LEU A 15 -5.94 19.70 10.40
CA LEU A 15 -5.41 18.41 9.95
C LEU A 15 -6.09 17.95 8.65
N ARG A 16 -7.39 18.20 8.51
CA ARG A 16 -8.13 18.00 7.25
C ARG A 16 -7.56 18.85 6.13
N SER A 17 -7.39 20.14 6.37
CA SER A 17 -6.83 21.08 5.39
C SER A 17 -5.39 20.69 4.99
N ALA A 18 -4.59 20.20 5.95
CA ALA A 18 -3.24 19.69 5.67
C ALA A 18 -3.27 18.42 4.82
N LEU A 19 -4.19 17.48 5.08
CA LEU A 19 -4.40 16.29 4.26
C LEU A 19 -4.78 16.66 2.81
N ASP A 20 -5.71 17.60 2.63
CA ASP A 20 -6.13 18.03 1.29
C ASP A 20 -4.98 18.69 0.53
N ARG A 21 -4.18 19.54 1.19
CA ARG A 21 -2.96 20.11 0.60
C ARG A 21 -1.94 19.04 0.26
N ALA A 22 -1.73 18.05 1.12
CA ALA A 22 -0.82 16.94 0.86
C ALA A 22 -1.24 16.14 -0.38
N VAL A 23 -2.52 15.75 -0.47
CA VAL A 23 -3.05 15.03 -1.65
C VAL A 23 -2.87 15.86 -2.91
N ASN A 24 -3.18 17.16 -2.85
CA ASN A 24 -3.00 18.08 -3.98
C ASN A 24 -1.53 18.23 -4.38
N GLN A 25 -0.62 18.35 -3.41
CA GLN A 25 0.81 18.46 -3.67
C GLN A 25 1.33 17.21 -4.41
N VAL A 26 0.97 16.01 -3.96
CA VAL A 26 1.33 14.77 -4.69
C VAL A 26 0.74 14.75 -6.10
N ASN A 27 -0.51 15.20 -6.29
CA ASN A 27 -1.13 15.30 -7.63
C ASN A 27 -0.39 16.27 -8.57
N THR A 28 0.24 17.32 -8.06
CA THR A 28 1.07 18.23 -8.88
C THR A 28 2.42 17.62 -9.28
N LEU A 29 2.90 16.65 -8.51
CA LEU A 29 4.17 15.96 -8.74
C LEU A 29 3.99 14.71 -9.63
N VAL A 30 2.86 14.01 -9.47
CA VAL A 30 2.48 12.79 -10.20
C VAL A 30 1.34 13.11 -11.17
N LEU A 31 1.70 13.56 -12.38
CA LEU A 31 0.75 14.11 -13.34
C LEU A 31 -0.21 13.06 -13.91
N GLY A 32 -1.49 13.43 -14.00
CA GLY A 32 -2.52 12.62 -14.67
C GLY A 32 -2.91 11.34 -13.93
N LYS A 33 -2.59 11.22 -12.63
CA LYS A 33 -2.83 10.02 -11.81
C LYS A 33 -3.61 10.28 -10.50
N PRO A 34 -4.66 11.12 -10.49
CA PRO A 34 -5.34 11.49 -9.23
C PRO A 34 -6.01 10.31 -8.52
N ARG A 35 -6.43 9.29 -9.27
CA ARG A 35 -7.01 8.07 -8.71
C ARG A 35 -5.95 7.25 -7.98
N GLU A 36 -4.79 7.05 -8.60
CA GLU A 36 -3.70 6.23 -8.07
C GLU A 36 -3.05 6.91 -6.86
N VAL A 37 -2.91 8.25 -6.89
CA VAL A 37 -2.49 9.03 -5.73
C VAL A 37 -3.47 8.82 -4.57
N ARG A 38 -4.78 8.94 -4.81
CA ARG A 38 -5.79 8.69 -3.78
C ARG A 38 -5.68 7.26 -3.20
N LEU A 39 -5.50 6.25 -4.05
CA LEU A 39 -5.33 4.87 -3.62
C LEU A 39 -4.05 4.67 -2.78
N ALA A 40 -2.96 5.36 -3.11
CA ALA A 40 -1.74 5.32 -2.31
C ALA A 40 -1.95 5.93 -0.91
N PHE A 41 -2.68 7.05 -0.81
CA PHE A 41 -3.11 7.60 0.49
C PHE A 41 -4.04 6.63 1.23
N VAL A 42 -4.97 5.97 0.55
CA VAL A 42 -5.82 4.92 1.17
C VAL A 42 -4.95 3.83 1.76
N ALA A 43 -3.94 3.33 1.03
CA ALA A 43 -3.06 2.29 1.52
C ALA A 43 -2.31 2.72 2.79
N LEU A 44 -1.67 3.89 2.75
CA LEU A 44 -0.94 4.46 3.87
C LEU A 44 -1.83 4.66 5.11
N LEU A 45 -2.99 5.31 4.95
CA LEU A 45 -3.89 5.65 6.04
C LEU A 45 -4.61 4.44 6.63
N SER A 46 -4.63 3.31 5.91
CA SER A 46 -5.22 2.05 6.35
C SER A 46 -4.23 1.10 7.02
N ASP A 47 -2.98 1.54 7.22
CA ASP A 47 -1.87 0.67 7.66
C ASP A 47 -1.68 -0.54 6.72
N GLY A 48 -1.73 -0.28 5.43
CA GLY A 48 -1.56 -1.29 4.39
C GLY A 48 -0.38 -0.97 3.48
N HIS A 49 0.13 -2.00 2.82
CA HIS A 49 1.17 -1.86 1.80
C HIS A 49 0.58 -1.86 0.40
N LEU A 50 1.33 -1.28 -0.54
CA LEU A 50 0.91 -1.11 -1.92
C LEU A 50 1.76 -1.97 -2.85
N LEU A 51 1.11 -2.75 -3.73
CA LEU A 51 1.76 -3.43 -4.85
C LEU A 51 1.41 -2.71 -6.16
N ILE A 52 2.43 -2.34 -6.94
CA ILE A 52 2.27 -1.73 -8.26
C ILE A 52 2.80 -2.66 -9.35
N GLU A 53 1.90 -3.14 -10.20
CA GLU A 53 2.24 -3.97 -11.36
C GLU A 53 2.22 -3.08 -12.62
N ASP A 54 3.40 -2.81 -13.19
CA ASP A 54 3.52 -1.87 -14.31
C ASP A 54 4.85 -2.00 -15.04
N LEU A 55 4.87 -1.55 -16.30
CA LEU A 55 6.09 -1.37 -17.08
C LEU A 55 7.04 -0.31 -16.47
N PRO A 56 8.36 -0.43 -16.67
CA PRO A 56 9.33 0.58 -16.25
C PRO A 56 8.97 1.98 -16.77
N GLY A 57 9.30 3.02 -15.99
CA GLY A 57 9.13 4.42 -16.41
C GLY A 57 7.74 5.04 -16.17
N LEU A 58 6.75 4.29 -15.67
CA LEU A 58 5.37 4.78 -15.46
C LEU A 58 5.15 5.60 -14.17
N GLY A 59 6.19 6.25 -13.62
CA GLY A 59 6.04 7.18 -12.49
C GLY A 59 5.97 6.54 -11.09
N LYS A 60 6.26 5.24 -10.96
CA LYS A 60 6.27 4.51 -9.67
C LYS A 60 7.21 5.13 -8.63
N THR A 61 8.46 5.38 -9.04
CA THR A 61 9.46 6.03 -8.19
C THR A 61 9.05 7.46 -7.83
N THR A 62 8.44 8.18 -8.78
CA THR A 62 7.93 9.54 -8.55
C THR A 62 6.84 9.54 -7.49
N LEU A 63 5.89 8.60 -7.55
CA LEU A 63 4.82 8.47 -6.55
C LEU A 63 5.38 8.22 -5.14
N ALA A 64 6.26 7.24 -5.00
CA ALA A 64 6.82 6.88 -3.70
C ALA A 64 7.61 8.04 -3.07
N HIS A 65 8.47 8.69 -3.86
CA HIS A 65 9.28 9.80 -3.39
C HIS A 65 8.44 11.06 -3.13
N ALA A 66 7.45 11.36 -3.97
CA ALA A 66 6.53 12.47 -3.75
C ALA A 66 5.72 12.29 -2.46
N LEU A 67 5.23 11.07 -2.17
CA LEU A 67 4.56 10.76 -0.91
C LEU A 67 5.47 11.03 0.29
N ALA A 68 6.68 10.46 0.29
CA ALA A 68 7.60 10.62 1.40
C ALA A 68 7.95 12.11 1.66
N ALA A 69 8.30 12.85 0.60
CA ALA A 69 8.62 14.27 0.72
C ALA A 69 7.43 15.14 1.17
N THR A 70 6.23 14.88 0.64
CA THR A 70 5.01 15.62 1.00
C THR A 70 4.59 15.36 2.45
N LEU A 71 4.84 14.16 2.95
CA LEU A 71 4.42 13.71 4.28
C LEU A 71 5.51 13.88 5.35
N GLY A 72 6.67 14.41 4.98
CA GLY A 72 7.80 14.57 5.90
C GLY A 72 8.31 13.24 6.45
N LEU A 73 8.26 12.18 5.65
CA LEU A 73 8.65 10.82 6.04
C LEU A 73 10.01 10.44 5.45
N ASP A 74 10.78 9.67 6.21
CA ASP A 74 12.02 9.06 5.73
C ASP A 74 11.73 8.12 4.56
N PHE A 75 12.61 8.17 3.55
CA PHE A 75 12.50 7.40 2.33
C PHE A 75 13.73 6.54 2.09
N GLN A 76 13.51 5.26 1.78
CA GLN A 76 14.53 4.39 1.22
C GLN A 76 14.02 3.71 -0.04
N ARG A 77 14.96 3.44 -0.96
CA ARG A 77 14.69 2.70 -2.19
C ARG A 77 15.63 1.51 -2.27
N VAL A 78 15.08 0.35 -2.56
CA VAL A 78 15.82 -0.89 -2.78
C VAL A 78 15.43 -1.46 -4.12
N GLN A 79 16.43 -1.77 -4.93
CA GLN A 79 16.25 -2.52 -6.15
C GLN A 79 16.41 -4.00 -5.83
N PHE A 80 15.38 -4.81 -6.09
CA PHE A 80 15.46 -6.25 -5.92
C PHE A 80 16.14 -6.87 -7.13
N THR A 81 17.15 -7.69 -6.87
CA THR A 81 17.98 -8.38 -7.85
C THR A 81 18.15 -9.84 -7.44
N SER A 82 18.57 -10.69 -8.38
CA SER A 82 18.70 -12.15 -8.14
C SER A 82 19.76 -12.52 -7.11
N ASP A 83 20.71 -11.63 -6.85
CA ASP A 83 21.81 -11.77 -5.91
C ASP A 83 21.55 -11.09 -4.54
N LEU A 84 20.45 -10.34 -4.40
CA LEU A 84 20.11 -9.66 -3.15
C LEU A 84 19.84 -10.67 -2.03
N LEU A 85 20.54 -10.52 -0.91
CA LEU A 85 20.39 -11.39 0.26
C LEU A 85 19.35 -10.83 1.24
N PRO A 86 18.73 -11.68 2.09
CA PRO A 86 17.85 -11.21 3.16
C PRO A 86 18.49 -10.14 4.05
N ALA A 87 19.77 -10.31 4.39
CA ALA A 87 20.53 -9.37 5.22
C ALA A 87 20.69 -7.98 4.58
N ASP A 88 20.72 -7.89 3.24
CA ASP A 88 20.78 -6.60 2.54
C ASP A 88 19.47 -5.82 2.65
N VAL A 89 18.37 -6.50 2.98
CA VAL A 89 17.05 -5.89 3.19
C VAL A 89 16.84 -5.57 4.67
N VAL A 90 17.12 -6.53 5.55
CA VAL A 90 16.79 -6.40 6.98
C VAL A 90 17.92 -5.83 7.83
N GLY A 91 19.14 -5.80 7.32
CA GLY A 91 20.33 -5.41 8.08
C GLY A 91 21.15 -6.60 8.55
N VAL A 92 22.33 -6.28 9.08
CA VAL A 92 23.35 -7.25 9.47
C VAL A 92 24.07 -6.77 10.73
N SER A 93 24.50 -7.71 11.58
CA SER A 93 25.40 -7.39 12.68
C SER A 93 26.85 -7.51 12.23
N VAL A 94 27.60 -6.42 12.36
CA VAL A 94 29.03 -6.38 12.02
C VAL A 94 29.83 -6.34 13.32
N PHE A 95 30.88 -7.15 13.43
CA PHE A 95 31.76 -7.11 14.59
C PHE A 95 32.64 -5.86 14.55
N ASP A 96 32.53 -4.99 15.56
CA ASP A 96 33.45 -3.88 15.79
C ASP A 96 34.67 -4.37 16.60
N PRO A 97 35.88 -4.44 16.01
CA PRO A 97 37.08 -4.87 16.71
C PRO A 97 37.51 -3.94 17.85
N GLN A 98 37.16 -2.65 17.79
CA GLN A 98 37.52 -1.68 18.83
C GLN A 98 36.62 -1.83 20.05
N ALA A 99 35.30 -1.84 19.84
CA ALA A 99 34.33 -2.05 20.92
C ALA A 99 34.23 -3.52 21.37
N ARG A 100 34.79 -4.47 20.60
CA ARG A 100 34.72 -5.93 20.82
C ARG A 100 33.30 -6.43 20.97
N ASN A 101 32.35 -5.83 20.25
CA ASN A 101 30.95 -6.20 20.25
C ASN A 101 30.45 -6.29 18.80
N PHE A 102 29.27 -6.88 18.64
CA PHE A 102 28.55 -6.85 17.36
C PHE A 102 27.65 -5.60 17.36
N GLU A 103 27.80 -4.75 16.35
CA GLU A 103 26.96 -3.58 16.10
C GLU A 103 25.97 -3.89 14.98
N PHE A 104 24.70 -3.61 15.22
CA PHE A 104 23.65 -3.81 14.23
C PHE A 104 23.64 -2.66 13.24
N HIS A 105 23.85 -2.97 11.96
CA HIS A 105 23.68 -2.02 10.87
C HIS A 105 22.29 -2.22 10.24
N PRO A 106 21.37 -1.24 10.40
CA PRO A 106 20.01 -1.38 9.91
C PRO A 106 19.98 -1.44 8.39
N GLY A 107 19.18 -2.37 7.87
CA GLY A 107 18.88 -2.44 6.45
C GLY A 107 17.91 -1.35 6.00
N PRO A 108 17.63 -1.27 4.69
CA PRO A 108 16.73 -0.28 4.11
C PRO A 108 15.28 -0.37 4.60
N VAL A 109 14.85 -1.48 5.22
CA VAL A 109 13.52 -1.57 5.86
C VAL A 109 13.35 -0.63 7.06
N PHE A 110 14.44 -0.11 7.64
CA PHE A 110 14.41 0.87 8.74
C PHE A 110 14.17 2.28 8.19
N THR A 111 13.01 2.47 7.58
CA THR A 111 12.53 3.74 7.03
C THR A 111 11.02 3.85 7.23
N GLN A 112 10.42 4.99 6.90
CA GLN A 112 8.97 5.16 6.97
C GLN A 112 8.27 4.87 5.64
N VAL A 113 8.92 5.18 4.52
CA VAL A 113 8.46 4.85 3.17
C VAL A 113 9.55 4.07 2.43
N LEU A 114 9.28 2.81 2.16
CA LEU A 114 10.18 1.93 1.40
C LEU A 114 9.63 1.68 -0.01
N LEU A 115 10.41 2.05 -1.03
CA LEU A 115 10.19 1.59 -2.40
C LEU A 115 10.99 0.31 -2.65
N ALA A 116 10.31 -0.82 -2.78
CA ALA A 116 10.89 -2.12 -3.13
C ALA A 116 10.68 -2.39 -4.62
N ASP A 117 11.63 -1.98 -5.45
CA ASP A 117 11.53 -2.09 -6.90
C ASP A 117 11.79 -3.52 -7.38
N GLU A 118 10.92 -4.03 -8.25
CA GLU A 118 11.01 -5.34 -8.90
C GLU A 118 11.15 -6.51 -7.92
N ILE A 119 10.28 -6.55 -6.90
CA ILE A 119 10.32 -7.56 -5.82
C ILE A 119 10.32 -9.01 -6.36
N ASN A 120 9.74 -9.25 -7.54
CA ASN A 120 9.77 -10.55 -8.21
C ASN A 120 11.15 -10.96 -8.76
N ARG A 121 12.18 -10.09 -8.77
CA ARG A 121 13.53 -10.47 -9.23
C ARG A 121 14.39 -11.09 -8.13
N ALA A 122 14.04 -10.89 -6.85
CA ALA A 122 14.81 -11.49 -5.77
C ALA A 122 14.36 -12.93 -5.46
N PRO A 123 15.27 -13.77 -4.94
CA PRO A 123 14.92 -15.11 -4.51
C PRO A 123 13.82 -15.14 -3.44
N PRO A 124 13.03 -16.22 -3.32
CA PRO A 124 11.92 -16.32 -2.37
C PRO A 124 12.30 -16.05 -0.90
N ARG A 125 13.55 -16.36 -0.51
CA ARG A 125 14.05 -16.07 0.84
C ARG A 125 14.15 -14.57 1.12
N THR A 126 14.65 -13.79 0.16
CA THR A 126 14.79 -12.33 0.27
C THR A 126 13.43 -11.65 0.22
N GLN A 127 12.53 -12.13 -0.65
CA GLN A 127 11.13 -11.69 -0.64
C GLN A 127 10.47 -11.92 0.72
N SER A 128 10.67 -13.11 1.30
CA SER A 128 10.10 -13.47 2.60
C SER A 128 10.58 -12.55 3.72
N ALA A 129 11.85 -12.14 3.70
CA ALA A 129 12.41 -11.23 4.71
C ALA A 129 11.71 -9.86 4.72
N LEU A 130 11.47 -9.27 3.54
CA LEU A 130 10.68 -8.03 3.43
C LEU A 130 9.23 -8.24 3.89
N LEU A 131 8.60 -9.34 3.48
CA LEU A 131 7.20 -9.63 3.77
C LEU A 131 6.95 -9.97 5.25
N GLU A 132 7.94 -10.52 5.93
CA GLU A 132 7.93 -10.70 7.39
C GLU A 132 8.05 -9.36 8.10
N ALA A 133 8.98 -8.51 7.68
CA ALA A 133 9.12 -7.14 8.19
C ALA A 133 7.81 -6.32 8.03
N MET A 134 7.13 -6.48 6.90
CA MET A 134 5.80 -5.89 6.64
C MET A 134 4.72 -6.41 7.59
N ALA A 135 4.71 -7.72 7.88
CA ALA A 135 3.67 -8.33 8.70
C ALA A 135 3.86 -8.06 10.20
N GLU A 136 5.11 -8.09 10.67
CA GLU A 136 5.44 -8.05 12.09
C GLU A 136 5.84 -6.63 12.57
N HIS A 137 6.09 -5.69 11.65
CA HIS A 137 6.61 -4.34 11.94
C HIS A 137 7.90 -4.34 12.78
N GLN A 138 8.67 -5.42 12.69
CA GLN A 138 9.94 -5.62 13.37
C GLN A 138 10.77 -6.64 12.61
N VAL A 139 12.08 -6.67 12.88
CA VAL A 139 12.99 -7.70 12.37
C VAL A 139 13.80 -8.26 13.53
N THR A 140 14.04 -9.56 13.53
CA THR A 140 14.96 -10.21 14.47
C THR A 140 16.24 -10.63 13.77
N VAL A 141 17.37 -10.11 14.24
CA VAL A 141 18.72 -10.42 13.76
C VAL A 141 19.56 -10.86 14.95
N ASP A 142 20.24 -12.01 14.82
CA ASP A 142 21.09 -12.60 15.88
C ASP A 142 20.40 -12.70 17.27
N GLY A 143 19.10 -13.02 17.27
CA GLY A 143 18.30 -13.15 18.48
C GLY A 143 17.86 -11.82 19.11
N THR A 144 18.20 -10.67 18.53
CA THR A 144 17.77 -9.34 18.97
C THR A 144 16.68 -8.81 18.04
N THR A 145 15.55 -8.39 18.61
CA THR A 145 14.44 -7.83 17.85
C THR A 145 14.53 -6.31 17.78
N HIS A 146 14.49 -5.79 16.56
CA HIS A 146 14.54 -4.37 16.23
C HIS A 146 13.19 -3.94 15.64
N ARG A 147 12.54 -2.94 16.24
CA ARG A 147 11.27 -2.40 15.74
C ARG A 147 11.51 -1.49 14.54
N LEU A 148 10.62 -1.55 13.56
CA LEU A 148 10.64 -0.64 12.41
C LEU A 148 10.07 0.73 12.80
N PRO A 149 10.46 1.81 12.11
CA PRO A 149 9.84 3.12 12.27
C PRO A 149 8.31 3.07 12.02
N SER A 150 7.57 3.98 12.65
CA SER A 150 6.12 4.10 12.46
C SER A 150 5.76 5.47 11.89
N PRO A 151 4.99 5.58 10.79
CA PRO A 151 4.45 4.48 10.00
C PRO A 151 5.55 3.72 9.23
N PHE A 152 5.32 2.44 8.92
CA PHE A 152 6.14 1.66 7.98
C PHE A 152 5.29 1.33 6.74
N PHE A 153 5.49 2.07 5.67
CA PHE A 153 4.74 1.94 4.42
C PHE A 153 5.65 1.40 3.31
N VAL A 154 5.20 0.33 2.65
CA VAL A 154 5.95 -0.33 1.58
C VAL A 154 5.18 -0.17 0.28
N ILE A 155 5.86 0.35 -0.73
CA ILE A 155 5.42 0.35 -2.11
C ILE A 155 6.32 -0.64 -2.85
N ALA A 156 5.80 -1.82 -3.13
CA ALA A 156 6.51 -2.82 -3.93
C ALA A 156 6.11 -2.70 -5.39
N THR A 157 7.04 -2.97 -6.30
CA THR A 157 6.79 -2.94 -7.74
C THR A 157 7.13 -4.28 -8.38
N GLN A 158 6.37 -4.64 -9.42
CA GLN A 158 6.63 -5.83 -10.24
C GLN A 158 6.42 -5.50 -11.71
N ASN A 159 7.25 -6.09 -12.57
CA ASN A 159 7.07 -6.02 -14.01
C ASN A 159 6.36 -7.30 -14.48
N PRO A 160 5.14 -7.21 -15.06
CA PRO A 160 4.38 -8.39 -15.48
C PRO A 160 4.90 -9.05 -16.77
N VAL A 161 5.74 -8.38 -17.56
CA VAL A 161 6.15 -8.84 -18.89
C VAL A 161 7.48 -9.59 -18.87
N ASP A 162 8.39 -9.23 -17.96
CA ASP A 162 9.71 -9.85 -17.88
C ASP A 162 9.67 -11.06 -16.94
N LEU A 163 9.37 -12.24 -17.51
CA LEU A 163 9.26 -13.49 -16.76
C LEU A 163 10.62 -14.20 -16.60
N SER A 164 11.63 -13.83 -17.38
CA SER A 164 12.92 -14.52 -17.37
C SER A 164 13.73 -14.15 -16.13
N GLY A 165 14.07 -15.13 -15.30
CA GLY A 165 14.83 -14.87 -14.08
C GLY A 165 14.02 -14.18 -12.98
N THR A 166 12.69 -14.34 -12.98
CA THR A 166 11.81 -13.86 -11.91
C THR A 166 11.20 -14.99 -11.09
N TYR A 167 10.91 -14.67 -9.83
CA TYR A 167 10.26 -15.51 -8.83
C TYR A 167 8.90 -14.88 -8.50
N PRO A 168 7.78 -15.44 -8.99
CA PRO A 168 6.46 -14.89 -8.69
C PRO A 168 6.17 -14.98 -7.19
N LEU A 169 5.47 -13.97 -6.66
CA LEU A 169 4.98 -14.00 -5.28
C LEU A 169 3.85 -15.04 -5.18
N PRO A 170 3.93 -16.02 -4.26
CA PRO A 170 2.80 -16.88 -3.93
C PRO A 170 1.58 -16.07 -3.45
N ASP A 171 0.37 -16.61 -3.63
CA ASP A 171 -0.89 -15.98 -3.19
C ASP A 171 -0.86 -15.57 -1.71
N SER A 172 -0.25 -16.40 -0.85
CA SER A 172 -0.10 -16.13 0.58
C SER A 172 0.77 -14.91 0.88
N GLN A 173 1.69 -14.56 -0.04
CA GLN A 173 2.54 -13.38 0.01
C GLN A 173 1.83 -12.16 -0.56
N LEU A 174 1.14 -12.30 -1.70
CA LEU A 174 0.36 -11.22 -2.32
C LEU A 174 -0.69 -10.65 -1.37
N ASP A 175 -1.35 -11.48 -0.56
CA ASP A 175 -2.38 -11.03 0.37
C ASP A 175 -1.84 -10.07 1.46
N ARG A 176 -0.52 -10.01 1.69
CA ARG A 176 0.09 -9.01 2.59
C ARG A 176 0.01 -7.57 2.04
N PHE A 177 -0.19 -7.39 0.74
CA PHE A 177 -0.45 -6.09 0.15
C PHE A 177 -1.92 -5.73 0.25
N LEU A 178 -2.24 -4.57 0.80
CA LEU A 178 -3.63 -4.12 0.93
C LEU A 178 -4.25 -3.90 -0.45
N LEU A 179 -3.55 -3.12 -1.28
CA LEU A 179 -3.97 -2.78 -2.63
C LEU A 179 -2.97 -3.29 -3.67
N ARG A 180 -3.49 -3.77 -4.79
CA ARG A 180 -2.78 -3.93 -6.05
C ARG A 180 -3.33 -2.91 -7.07
N LEU A 181 -2.45 -2.17 -7.73
CA LEU A 181 -2.83 -1.23 -8.78
C LEU A 181 -1.81 -1.18 -9.92
N SER A 182 -2.24 -0.62 -11.05
CA SER A 182 -1.40 -0.19 -12.16
C SER A 182 -1.57 1.32 -12.31
N LEU A 183 -0.47 2.03 -12.47
CA LEU A 183 -0.42 3.43 -12.83
C LEU A 183 -0.79 3.61 -14.30
N GLY A 184 -0.23 2.79 -15.20
CA GLY A 184 -0.42 2.93 -16.64
C GLY A 184 0.15 4.23 -17.23
N TYR A 185 0.04 4.40 -18.54
CA TYR A 185 0.52 5.59 -19.24
C TYR A 185 -0.25 6.85 -18.82
N PRO A 186 0.41 8.01 -18.65
CA PRO A 186 -0.29 9.28 -18.46
C PRO A 186 -1.16 9.58 -19.69
N GLY A 187 -2.26 10.31 -19.51
CA GLY A 187 -3.03 10.82 -20.66
C GLY A 187 -2.26 11.88 -21.43
N ASP A 188 -2.64 12.13 -22.68
CA ASP A 188 -1.90 12.97 -23.64
C ASP A 188 -1.44 14.33 -23.09
N LEU A 189 -2.30 15.02 -22.34
CA LEU A 189 -1.95 16.32 -21.74
C LEU A 189 -0.87 16.18 -20.67
N ALA A 190 -1.02 15.20 -19.77
CA ALA A 190 -0.05 14.94 -18.72
C ALA A 190 1.28 14.44 -19.30
N GLU A 191 1.25 13.64 -20.36
CA GLU A 191 2.45 13.21 -21.07
C GLU A 191 3.18 14.39 -21.70
N ARG A 192 2.46 15.30 -22.38
CA ARG A 192 3.04 16.53 -22.92
C ARG A 192 3.65 17.41 -21.85
N ASP A 193 2.99 17.56 -20.69
CA ASP A 193 3.51 18.34 -19.56
C ASP A 193 4.72 17.67 -18.90
N LEU A 194 4.83 16.34 -18.94
CA LEU A 194 6.03 15.63 -18.52
C LEU A 194 7.19 15.88 -19.49
N LEU A 195 6.94 15.85 -20.80
CA LEU A 195 7.95 16.07 -21.84
C LEU A 195 8.42 17.54 -21.90
N ALA A 196 7.52 18.49 -21.65
CA ALA A 196 7.81 19.93 -21.68
C ALA A 196 8.28 20.48 -20.32
N GLY A 197 8.09 19.74 -19.24
CA GLY A 197 8.26 20.20 -17.87
C GLY A 197 9.67 20.07 -17.30
N VAL A 198 9.80 20.49 -16.04
CA VAL A 198 11.02 20.35 -15.23
C VAL A 198 11.14 18.91 -14.71
N ASP A 199 12.38 18.46 -14.47
CA ASP A 199 12.65 17.17 -13.84
C ASP A 199 11.89 17.06 -12.50
N ARG A 200 11.07 16.02 -12.39
CA ARG A 200 10.23 15.77 -11.21
C ARG A 200 11.06 15.49 -9.97
N ARG A 201 12.26 14.94 -10.10
CA ARG A 201 13.17 14.74 -8.97
C ARG A 201 13.58 16.08 -8.35
N GLU A 202 13.84 17.07 -9.20
CA GLU A 202 14.20 18.42 -8.75
C GLU A 202 13.01 19.13 -8.08
N LEU A 203 11.80 18.98 -8.64
CA LEU A 203 10.59 19.51 -8.01
C LEU A 203 10.37 18.89 -6.63
N ILE A 204 10.47 17.55 -6.51
CA ILE A 204 10.30 16.85 -5.23
C ILE A 204 11.35 17.29 -4.21
N ALA A 205 12.61 17.45 -4.61
CA ALA A 205 13.68 17.89 -3.72
C ALA A 205 13.47 19.30 -3.13
N ARG A 206 12.66 20.13 -3.79
CA ARG A 206 12.32 21.50 -3.35
C ARG A 206 10.98 21.57 -2.62
N THR A 207 10.22 20.48 -2.61
CA THR A 207 8.92 20.39 -1.96
C THR A 207 9.07 20.56 -0.45
N ARG A 208 8.15 21.31 0.15
CA ARG A 208 8.01 21.39 1.61
C ARG A 208 6.93 20.42 2.05
N ALA A 209 7.22 19.68 3.12
CA ALA A 209 6.25 18.76 3.70
C ALA A 209 4.98 19.52 4.15
N GLU A 210 3.82 18.98 3.79
CA GLU A 210 2.50 19.47 4.20
C GLU A 210 2.01 18.80 5.48
N LEU A 211 2.55 17.62 5.77
CA LEU A 211 2.30 16.84 6.98
C LEU A 211 3.63 16.41 7.62
N ASP A 212 3.58 16.04 8.89
CA ASP A 212 4.66 15.35 9.59
C ASP A 212 4.25 13.93 10.03
N GLN A 213 5.20 13.18 10.58
CA GLN A 213 4.98 11.83 11.09
C GLN A 213 3.83 11.74 12.10
N ALA A 214 3.75 12.67 13.05
CA ALA A 214 2.73 12.64 14.10
C ALA A 214 1.33 12.88 13.52
N GLN A 215 1.22 13.80 12.56
CA GLN A 215 -0.02 14.07 11.83
C GLN A 215 -0.45 12.89 10.97
N VAL A 216 0.47 12.19 10.31
CA VAL A 216 0.16 10.95 9.56
C VAL A 216 -0.38 9.86 10.48
N LEU A 217 0.20 9.69 11.68
CA LEU A 217 -0.31 8.73 12.67
C LEU A 217 -1.70 9.13 13.19
N ALA A 218 -1.93 10.41 13.47
CA ALA A 218 -3.24 10.91 13.86
C ALA A 218 -4.30 10.72 12.76
N LEU A 219 -3.91 10.87 11.49
CA LEU A 219 -4.77 10.59 10.33
C LEU A 219 -5.12 9.10 10.22
N ARG A 220 -4.18 8.20 10.48
CA ARG A 220 -4.43 6.75 10.53
C ARG A 220 -5.42 6.37 11.63
N GLU A 221 -5.27 6.95 12.82
CA GLU A 221 -6.22 6.76 13.92
C GLU A 221 -7.60 7.30 13.58
N SER A 222 -7.66 8.49 12.96
CA SER A 222 -8.90 9.10 12.49
C SER A 222 -9.59 8.22 11.45
N ALA A 223 -8.84 7.69 10.48
CA ALA A 223 -9.35 6.75 9.48
C ALA A 223 -9.93 5.49 10.15
N ALA A 224 -9.21 4.89 11.10
CA ALA A 224 -9.70 3.71 11.83
C ALA A 224 -11.02 3.98 12.59
N SER A 225 -11.26 5.22 13.02
CA SER A 225 -12.47 5.62 13.74
C SER A 225 -13.70 5.91 12.86
N VAL A 226 -13.55 5.96 11.53
CA VAL A 226 -14.66 6.21 10.60
C VAL A 226 -15.71 5.10 10.74
N HIS A 227 -16.97 5.51 10.88
CA HIS A 227 -18.06 4.59 11.13
C HIS A 227 -18.38 3.73 9.91
N ALA A 228 -18.48 2.42 10.11
CA ALA A 228 -19.05 1.47 9.15
C ALA A 228 -20.29 0.86 9.79
N SER A 229 -21.45 1.05 9.17
CA SER A 229 -22.73 0.54 9.69
C SER A 229 -22.82 -0.98 9.58
N ASP A 230 -23.71 -1.59 10.35
CA ASP A 230 -23.98 -3.03 10.27
C ASP A 230 -24.43 -3.45 8.87
N ALA A 231 -25.23 -2.62 8.19
CA ALA A 231 -25.65 -2.83 6.80
C ALA A 231 -24.44 -2.88 5.84
N LEU A 232 -23.46 -1.99 6.01
CA LEU A 232 -22.24 -2.00 5.20
C LEU A 232 -21.39 -3.25 5.49
N ILE A 233 -21.29 -3.66 6.76
CA ILE A 233 -20.58 -4.88 7.15
C ILE A 233 -21.27 -6.10 6.52
N GLN A 234 -22.61 -6.13 6.50
CA GLN A 234 -23.40 -7.16 5.82
C GLN A 234 -23.16 -7.17 4.31
N TYR A 235 -23.08 -6.01 3.67
CA TYR A 235 -22.74 -5.89 2.25
C TYR A 235 -21.35 -6.47 1.95
N VAL A 236 -20.33 -6.12 2.75
CA VAL A 236 -18.99 -6.70 2.63
C VAL A 236 -19.03 -8.21 2.83
N GLN A 237 -19.75 -8.70 3.84
CA GLN A 237 -19.93 -10.14 4.08
C GLN A 237 -20.58 -10.85 2.88
N ALA A 238 -21.58 -10.22 2.25
CA ALA A 238 -22.23 -10.74 1.05
C ALA A 238 -21.26 -10.84 -0.14
N LEU A 239 -20.40 -9.85 -0.35
CA LEU A 239 -19.33 -9.90 -1.35
C LEU A 239 -18.35 -11.06 -1.10
N LEU A 240 -17.93 -11.26 0.15
CA LEU A 240 -17.06 -12.38 0.53
C LEU A 240 -17.76 -13.72 0.26
N ALA A 241 -19.02 -13.87 0.68
CA ALA A 241 -19.79 -15.09 0.46
C ALA A 241 -20.01 -15.37 -1.03
N ARG A 242 -20.29 -14.33 -1.83
CA ARG A 242 -20.44 -14.42 -3.28
C ARG A 242 -19.14 -14.88 -3.94
N SER A 243 -18.01 -14.32 -3.55
CA SER A 243 -16.70 -14.67 -4.13
C SER A 243 -16.36 -16.16 -4.00
N ARG A 244 -16.70 -16.79 -2.87
CA ARG A 244 -16.46 -18.21 -2.60
C ARG A 244 -17.37 -19.17 -3.37
N LYS A 245 -18.45 -18.64 -3.95
CA LYS A 245 -19.44 -19.37 -4.74
C LYS A 245 -19.49 -18.87 -6.19
N HIS A 246 -18.53 -18.04 -6.60
CA HIS A 246 -18.54 -17.44 -7.93
C HIS A 246 -18.01 -18.44 -8.97
N PRO A 247 -18.73 -18.66 -10.09
CA PRO A 247 -18.21 -19.47 -11.18
C PRO A 247 -16.83 -18.96 -11.65
N GLY A 248 -15.89 -19.87 -11.87
CA GLY A 248 -14.52 -19.53 -12.29
C GLY A 248 -13.59 -19.10 -11.14
N VAL A 249 -14.06 -19.13 -9.89
CA VAL A 249 -13.22 -18.89 -8.70
C VAL A 249 -12.98 -20.21 -7.97
N ARG A 250 -11.72 -20.64 -7.94
CA ARG A 250 -11.24 -21.80 -7.18
C ARG A 250 -11.15 -21.53 -5.69
N VAL A 251 -10.59 -20.37 -5.32
CA VAL A 251 -10.47 -19.91 -3.93
C VAL A 251 -10.97 -18.47 -3.84
N GLY A 252 -12.04 -18.27 -3.08
CA GLY A 252 -12.65 -16.95 -2.85
C GLY A 252 -11.99 -16.16 -1.72
N LEU A 253 -12.54 -14.98 -1.44
CA LEU A 253 -11.98 -14.04 -0.49
C LEU A 253 -12.02 -14.55 0.96
N SER A 254 -10.90 -14.37 1.67
CA SER A 254 -10.76 -14.69 3.09
C SER A 254 -11.42 -13.63 4.00
N PRO A 255 -11.65 -13.92 5.30
CA PRO A 255 -12.04 -12.90 6.27
C PRO A 255 -11.03 -11.73 6.35
N ARG A 256 -9.74 -12.00 6.16
CA ARG A 256 -8.69 -10.96 6.10
C ARG A 256 -8.94 -9.98 4.96
N ALA A 257 -9.39 -10.46 3.80
CA ALA A 257 -9.78 -9.59 2.68
C ALA A 257 -10.95 -8.65 3.04
N GLY A 258 -11.94 -9.14 3.78
CA GLY A 258 -13.06 -8.31 4.26
C GLY A 258 -12.63 -7.24 5.26
N LEU A 259 -11.75 -7.60 6.20
CA LEU A 259 -11.16 -6.62 7.14
C LEU A 259 -10.30 -5.58 6.42
N ALA A 260 -9.51 -6.02 5.43
CA ALA A 260 -8.72 -5.15 4.56
C ALA A 260 -9.60 -4.16 3.80
N LEU A 261 -10.69 -4.64 3.17
CA LEU A 261 -11.64 -3.82 2.44
C LEU A 261 -12.32 -2.78 3.33
N LEU A 262 -12.75 -3.15 4.54
CA LEU A 262 -13.35 -2.23 5.50
C LEU A 262 -12.36 -1.15 5.98
N ARG A 263 -11.10 -1.52 6.25
CA ARG A 263 -10.06 -0.53 6.61
C ARG A 263 -9.81 0.46 5.47
N ALA A 264 -9.67 -0.06 4.25
CA ALA A 264 -9.47 0.76 3.06
C ALA A 264 -10.67 1.69 2.80
N ALA A 265 -11.90 1.19 2.93
CA ALA A 265 -13.11 1.97 2.73
C ALA A 265 -13.26 3.10 3.76
N ARG A 266 -12.86 2.87 5.02
CA ARG A 266 -12.79 3.92 6.05
C ARG A 266 -11.79 5.02 5.70
N ALA A 267 -10.57 4.66 5.28
CA ALA A 267 -9.59 5.66 4.84
C ALA A 267 -10.06 6.42 3.60
N HIS A 268 -10.73 5.75 2.66
CA HIS A 268 -11.29 6.39 1.47
C HIS A 268 -12.40 7.39 1.82
N ALA A 269 -13.31 7.02 2.74
CA ALA A 269 -14.32 7.94 3.25
C ALA A 269 -13.69 9.16 3.95
N LEU A 270 -12.63 8.97 4.74
CA LEU A 270 -11.89 10.07 5.38
C LEU A 270 -11.30 11.03 4.34
N LEU A 271 -10.66 10.50 3.28
CA LEU A 271 -10.10 11.28 2.16
C LEU A 271 -11.16 12.01 1.32
N LEU A 272 -12.42 11.63 1.45
CA LEU A 272 -13.57 12.33 0.87
C LEU A 272 -14.27 13.23 1.90
N GLY A 273 -13.65 13.44 3.05
CA GLY A 273 -14.14 14.32 4.11
C GLY A 273 -15.32 13.76 4.92
N ARG A 274 -15.67 12.49 4.76
CA ARG A 274 -16.80 11.83 5.43
C ARG A 274 -16.38 11.14 6.72
N GLN A 275 -17.30 11.07 7.68
CA GLN A 275 -17.14 10.35 8.96
C GLN A 275 -17.83 8.98 8.99
N HIS A 276 -18.42 8.57 7.87
CA HIS A 276 -19.01 7.25 7.69
C HIS A 276 -18.71 6.73 6.28
N VAL A 277 -18.60 5.42 6.18
CA VAL A 277 -18.40 4.69 4.92
C VAL A 277 -19.73 4.50 4.22
N VAL A 278 -19.73 4.64 2.89
CA VAL A 278 -20.87 4.33 2.01
C VAL A 278 -20.51 3.17 1.07
N PRO A 279 -21.49 2.48 0.48
CA PRO A 279 -21.25 1.34 -0.42
C PRO A 279 -20.31 1.68 -1.59
N GLU A 280 -20.34 2.90 -2.09
CA GLU A 280 -19.47 3.38 -3.17
C GLU A 280 -17.99 3.35 -2.79
N ASP A 281 -17.64 3.52 -1.51
CA ASP A 281 -16.26 3.38 -1.03
C ASP A 281 -15.77 1.94 -1.19
N VAL A 282 -16.63 0.98 -0.84
CA VAL A 282 -16.35 -0.44 -0.96
C VAL A 282 -16.20 -0.81 -2.44
N GLN A 283 -17.12 -0.35 -3.28
CA GLN A 283 -17.11 -0.61 -4.72
C GLN A 283 -15.87 -0.04 -5.41
N ALA A 284 -15.46 1.19 -5.07
CA ALA A 284 -14.29 1.85 -5.64
C ALA A 284 -12.99 1.08 -5.35
N LEU A 285 -12.92 0.40 -4.21
CA LEU A 285 -11.73 -0.31 -3.73
C LEU A 285 -11.76 -1.82 -4.00
N PHE A 286 -12.93 -2.39 -4.29
CA PHE A 286 -13.12 -3.84 -4.35
C PHE A 286 -12.14 -4.50 -5.34
N GLY A 287 -12.00 -3.97 -6.55
CA GLY A 287 -11.07 -4.52 -7.55
C GLY A 287 -9.63 -4.56 -7.04
N SER A 288 -9.14 -3.44 -6.50
CA SER A 288 -7.75 -3.31 -6.01
C SER A 288 -7.46 -4.11 -4.75
N VAL A 289 -8.48 -4.45 -3.95
CA VAL A 289 -8.33 -5.31 -2.76
C VAL A 289 -8.55 -6.79 -3.11
N ALA A 290 -9.50 -7.10 -3.98
CA ALA A 290 -9.96 -8.47 -4.20
C ALA A 290 -9.15 -9.20 -5.28
N ALA A 291 -8.73 -8.55 -6.35
CA ALA A 291 -8.19 -9.22 -7.53
C ALA A 291 -7.02 -10.15 -7.18
N HIS A 292 -5.98 -9.66 -6.51
CA HIS A 292 -4.81 -10.47 -6.12
C HIS A 292 -5.05 -11.45 -4.96
N ARG A 293 -6.29 -11.55 -4.48
CA ARG A 293 -6.71 -12.48 -3.41
C ARG A 293 -7.70 -13.53 -3.91
N LEU A 294 -8.11 -13.44 -5.18
CA LEU A 294 -8.92 -14.45 -5.85
C LEU A 294 -7.99 -15.41 -6.57
N VAL A 295 -8.31 -16.69 -6.50
CA VAL A 295 -7.62 -17.71 -7.29
C VAL A 295 -8.59 -18.21 -8.34
N ALA A 296 -8.31 -17.92 -9.60
CA ALA A 296 -9.11 -18.36 -10.74
C ALA A 296 -8.98 -19.89 -10.97
N ASP A 297 -10.02 -20.48 -11.57
CA ASP A 297 -9.92 -21.79 -12.23
C ASP A 297 -9.07 -21.70 -13.51
N ALA A 298 -8.61 -22.82 -14.05
CA ALA A 298 -7.77 -22.85 -15.26
C ALA A 298 -8.40 -22.17 -16.49
N ASP A 299 -9.74 -22.20 -16.59
CA ASP A 299 -10.53 -21.53 -17.63
C ASP A 299 -11.16 -20.20 -17.14
N GLY A 300 -10.75 -19.72 -15.96
CA GLY A 300 -11.22 -18.47 -15.39
C GLY A 300 -10.72 -17.26 -16.17
N GLY A 301 -11.54 -16.21 -16.26
CA GLY A 301 -11.09 -14.90 -16.75
C GLY A 301 -10.03 -14.28 -15.83
N SER A 302 -9.51 -13.11 -16.20
CA SER A 302 -8.54 -12.40 -15.34
C SER A 302 -9.12 -12.11 -13.95
N ASP A 303 -8.25 -12.06 -12.93
CA ASP A 303 -8.66 -11.78 -11.55
C ASP A 303 -9.48 -10.50 -11.41
N GLU A 304 -9.15 -9.48 -12.21
CA GLU A 304 -9.87 -8.21 -12.26
C GLU A 304 -11.29 -8.38 -12.82
N ALA A 305 -11.46 -9.21 -13.86
CA ALA A 305 -12.76 -9.53 -14.42
C ALA A 305 -13.62 -10.33 -13.43
N LEU A 306 -12.99 -11.26 -12.70
CA LEU A 306 -13.66 -12.01 -11.62
C LEU A 306 -14.10 -11.06 -10.50
N ALA A 307 -13.22 -10.18 -10.01
CA ALA A 307 -13.58 -9.19 -9.00
C ALA A 307 -14.73 -8.29 -9.46
N LYS A 308 -14.68 -7.79 -10.71
CA LYS A 308 -15.74 -6.96 -11.27
C LYS A 308 -17.08 -7.70 -11.37
N SER A 309 -17.06 -8.96 -11.83
CA SER A 309 -18.29 -9.77 -11.94
C SER A 309 -18.91 -10.09 -10.58
N ILE A 310 -18.08 -10.39 -9.55
CA ILE A 310 -18.53 -10.55 -8.16
C ILE A 310 -19.22 -9.28 -7.66
N LEU A 311 -18.60 -8.11 -7.88
CA LEU A 311 -19.14 -6.83 -7.41
C LEU A 311 -20.51 -6.53 -8.02
N HIS A 312 -20.66 -6.74 -9.33
CA HIS A 312 -21.94 -6.52 -10.02
C HIS A 312 -23.03 -7.53 -9.64
N ALA A 313 -22.66 -8.71 -9.13
CA ALA A 313 -23.59 -9.76 -8.76
C ALA A 313 -24.16 -9.60 -7.34
N VAL A 314 -23.67 -8.65 -6.54
CA VAL A 314 -24.16 -8.39 -5.18
C VAL A 314 -24.81 -7.00 -5.14
N PRO A 315 -26.13 -6.91 -4.94
CA PRO A 315 -26.81 -5.63 -4.84
C PRO A 315 -26.38 -4.86 -3.59
N VAL A 316 -26.52 -3.54 -3.65
CA VAL A 316 -26.46 -2.67 -2.48
C VAL A 316 -27.91 -2.52 -2.02
N ASP A 317 -28.21 -3.05 -0.83
CA ASP A 317 -29.50 -2.91 -0.16
C ASP A 317 -29.50 -1.72 0.80
#